data_AF-A0A924B5Z7-F1
#
_entry.id   AF-A0A924B5Z7-F1
#
_cell.length_a   1.000
_cell.length_b   1.000
_cell.length_c   1.000
_cell.angle_alpha   90.00
_cell.angle_beta   90.00
_cell.angle_gamma   90.00
#
_symmetry.space_group_name_H-M   'P 1'
#
loop_
_entity.id
_entity.type
_entity.pdbx_description
1 polymer ?
#
loop_
_entity_poly.entity_id
_entity_poly.type
_entity_poly.pdbx_seq_one_letter_code
_entity_poly.pdbx_strand_id
1 'polypeptide(L)'
;MVPKVKAKEKTTRAGRTTSTRLSAKNQITIPVDVIRKVGFKVGETINCAVGEDGKVILSRPRNPILELSGIGTGLYDKFDLEEERKSWGE
;
A
#
# COMPACT_ATOMS: atom_id res chain seq x y z
N MET A 1 51.58 16.32 -16.99
CA MET A 1 50.81 15.07 -17.22
C MET A 1 49.50 15.17 -16.46
N VAL A 2 48.36 15.36 -17.15
CA VAL A 2 47.05 15.42 -16.51
C VAL A 2 46.39 14.04 -16.67
N PRO A 3 46.00 13.35 -15.57
CA PRO A 3 45.39 12.04 -15.69
C PRO A 3 44.00 12.16 -16.32
N LYS A 4 43.81 11.45 -17.44
CA LYS A 4 42.55 11.40 -18.17
C LYS A 4 41.59 10.45 -17.43
N VAL A 5 40.64 11.01 -16.70
CA VAL A 5 39.55 10.23 -16.08
C VAL A 5 38.70 9.63 -17.19
N LYS A 6 38.70 8.30 -17.31
CA LYS A 6 37.84 7.59 -18.26
C LYS A 6 36.39 7.74 -17.80
N ALA A 7 35.56 8.39 -18.62
CA ALA A 7 34.12 8.46 -18.40
C ALA A 7 33.55 7.03 -18.42
N LYS A 8 32.89 6.63 -17.34
CA LYS A 8 32.28 5.31 -17.21
C LYS A 8 31.08 5.23 -18.14
N GLU A 9 31.09 4.27 -19.04
CA GLU A 9 30.02 4.03 -20.02
C GLU A 9 28.69 3.83 -19.29
N LYS A 10 27.69 4.66 -19.62
CA LYS A 10 26.35 4.55 -19.04
C LYS A 10 25.68 3.31 -19.61
N THR A 11 25.73 2.22 -18.85
CA THR A 11 24.99 1.00 -19.19
C THR A 11 23.49 1.30 -19.22
N THR A 12 22.92 1.30 -20.41
CA THR A 12 21.47 1.32 -20.61
C THR A 12 20.94 -0.04 -20.21
N ARG A 13 20.48 -0.18 -18.96
CA ARG A 13 19.92 -1.45 -18.47
C ARG A 13 18.51 -1.62 -19.01
N ALA A 14 18.42 -2.15 -20.23
CA ALA A 14 17.18 -2.69 -20.76
C ALA A 14 16.63 -3.73 -19.76
N GLY A 15 15.34 -3.59 -19.41
CA GLY A 15 14.47 -4.55 -18.72
C GLY A 15 15.16 -5.56 -17.79
N ARG A 16 15.26 -5.25 -16.50
CA ARG A 16 15.58 -6.28 -15.49
C ARG A 16 14.32 -7.10 -15.26
N THR A 17 14.18 -8.18 -16.01
CA THR A 17 13.16 -9.22 -15.82
C THR A 17 13.26 -9.74 -14.38
N THR A 18 12.26 -9.35 -13.57
CA THR A 18 11.61 -10.13 -12.50
C THR A 18 12.42 -10.74 -11.36
N SER A 19 13.75 -10.63 -11.29
CA SER A 19 14.51 -11.11 -10.13
C SER A 19 15.38 -10.02 -9.48
N THR A 20 15.18 -9.87 -8.17
CA THR A 20 15.93 -8.94 -7.32
C THR A 20 16.63 -9.73 -6.22
N ARG A 21 17.87 -9.38 -5.92
CA ARG A 21 18.62 -9.94 -4.81
C ARG A 21 18.16 -9.34 -3.48
N LEU A 22 17.86 -10.18 -2.49
CA LEU A 22 17.66 -9.77 -1.10
C LEU A 22 18.99 -9.27 -0.52
N SER A 23 19.00 -8.03 -0.05
CA SER A 23 20.13 -7.45 0.68
C SER A 23 20.25 -8.08 2.07
N ALA A 24 21.44 -8.02 2.67
CA ALA A 24 21.69 -8.46 4.05
C ALA A 24 20.85 -7.71 5.10
N LYS A 25 20.30 -6.54 4.74
CA LYS A 25 19.38 -5.75 5.57
C LYS A 25 17.90 -6.07 5.30
N ASN A 26 17.61 -7.22 4.70
CA ASN A 26 16.26 -7.63 4.30
C ASN A 26 15.59 -6.64 3.32
N GLN A 27 16.39 -5.89 2.56
CA GLN A 27 15.89 -4.92 1.58
C GLN A 27 15.83 -5.56 0.19
N ILE A 28 14.72 -5.34 -0.51
CA ILE A 28 14.51 -5.77 -1.90
C ILE A 28 14.24 -4.51 -2.74
N THR A 29 15.02 -4.31 -3.79
CA THR A 29 14.74 -3.26 -4.78
C THR A 29 13.67 -3.72 -5.76
N ILE A 30 12.50 -3.07 -5.72
CA ILE A 30 11.44 -3.32 -6.71
C ILE A 30 11.78 -2.55 -7.99
N PRO A 31 11.83 -3.19 -9.17
CA PRO A 31 12.03 -2.49 -10.43
C PRO A 31 10.98 -1.42 -10.68
N VAL A 32 11.38 -0.32 -11.33
CA VAL A 32 10.49 0.82 -11.63
C VAL A 32 9.27 0.40 -12.44
N ASP A 33 9.39 -0.59 -13.32
CA ASP A 33 8.29 -1.10 -14.13
C ASP A 33 7.17 -1.71 -13.27
N VAL A 34 7.53 -2.39 -12.20
CA VAL A 34 6.57 -2.98 -11.24
C VAL A 34 5.93 -1.87 -10.40
N ILE A 35 6.72 -0.90 -9.94
CA ILE A 35 6.20 0.27 -9.21
C ILE A 35 5.20 1.05 -10.05
N ARG A 36 5.47 1.25 -11.36
CA ARG A 36 4.56 1.93 -12.28
C ARG A 36 3.26 1.17 -12.51
N LYS A 37 3.31 -0.16 -12.59
CA LYS A 37 2.12 -1.01 -12.74
C LYS A 37 1.24 -1.02 -11.49
N VAL A 38 1.85 -1.05 -10.30
CA VAL A 38 1.12 -1.09 -9.02
C VAL A 38 0.74 0.33 -8.53
N GLY A 39 1.42 1.36 -9.03
CA GLY A 39 1.16 2.76 -8.71
C GLY A 39 1.60 3.18 -7.31
N PHE A 40 2.58 2.52 -6.72
CA PHE A 40 3.13 2.94 -5.42
C PHE A 40 3.96 4.21 -5.56
N LYS A 41 3.89 5.10 -4.57
CA LYS A 41 4.75 6.29 -4.50
C LYS A 41 5.90 6.09 -3.53
N VAL A 42 7.01 6.78 -3.81
CA VAL A 42 8.15 6.81 -2.89
C VAL A 42 7.73 7.56 -1.63
N GLY A 43 7.98 6.97 -0.45
CA GLY A 43 7.58 7.53 0.85
C GLY A 43 6.21 7.08 1.34
N GLU A 44 5.50 6.24 0.58
CA GLU A 44 4.23 5.64 1.01
C GLU A 44 4.47 4.48 2.00
N THR A 45 3.67 4.41 3.05
CA THR A 45 3.64 3.25 3.96
C THR A 45 2.93 2.09 3.25
N ILE A 46 3.52 0.90 3.28
CA ILE A 46 3.00 -0.30 2.62
C ILE A 46 2.91 -1.41 3.66
N ASN A 47 1.84 -2.19 3.63
CA ASN A 47 1.67 -3.38 4.45
C ASN A 47 2.26 -4.61 3.73
N CYS A 48 2.98 -5.43 4.49
CA CYS A 48 3.59 -6.67 4.01
C CYS A 48 2.94 -7.85 4.74
N ALA A 49 2.22 -8.70 4.00
CA ALA A 49 1.63 -9.93 4.52
C ALA A 49 2.19 -11.14 3.78
N VAL A 50 2.14 -12.31 4.43
CA VAL A 50 2.44 -13.60 3.79
C VAL A 50 1.13 -14.22 3.35
N GLY A 51 0.97 -14.44 2.05
CA GLY A 51 -0.14 -15.23 1.51
C GLY A 51 0.08 -16.72 1.71
N GLU A 52 -0.99 -17.50 1.58
CA GLU A 52 -1.00 -18.95 1.82
C GLU A 52 -0.01 -19.73 0.93
N ASP A 53 0.30 -19.21 -0.25
CA ASP A 53 1.28 -19.77 -1.19
C ASP A 53 2.76 -19.47 -0.81
N GLY A 54 3.02 -18.90 0.37
CA GLY A 54 4.35 -18.43 0.76
C GLY A 54 4.82 -17.18 -0.01
N LYS A 55 3.89 -16.48 -0.68
CA LYS A 55 4.16 -15.24 -1.42
C LYS A 55 4.05 -14.04 -0.49
N VAL A 56 4.96 -13.07 -0.62
CA VAL A 56 4.83 -11.77 0.05
C VAL A 56 3.86 -10.90 -0.74
N ILE A 57 2.76 -10.50 -0.11
CA ILE A 57 1.76 -9.60 -0.67
C ILE A 57 2.02 -8.21 -0.10
N LEU A 58 2.21 -7.25 -1.01
CA LEU A 58 2.34 -5.83 -0.68
C LEU A 58 1.01 -5.13 -0.94
N SER A 59 0.42 -4.54 0.09
CA SER A 59 -0.85 -3.83 -0.01
C SER A 59 -0.77 -2.43 0.59
N ARG A 60 -1.64 -1.53 0.13
CA ARG A 60 -1.78 -0.21 0.77
C ARG A 60 -2.42 -0.38 2.14
N PRO A 61 -2.02 0.41 3.15
CA PRO A 61 -2.69 0.42 4.44
C PRO A 61 -4.16 0.76 4.22
N ARG A 62 -5.04 -0.11 4.72
CA ARG A 62 -6.46 0.22 4.77
C ARG A 62 -6.68 1.31 5.80
N ASN A 63 -7.53 2.28 5.47
CA ASN A 63 -7.91 3.32 6.42
C ASN A 63 -8.91 2.73 7.42
N PRO A 64 -8.56 2.59 8.71
CA PRO A 64 -9.45 1.97 9.69
C PRO A 64 -10.77 2.73 9.85
N ILE A 65 -10.75 4.06 9.67
CA ILE A 65 -11.95 4.90 9.71
C ILE A 65 -12.90 4.58 8.54
N LEU A 66 -12.36 4.29 7.36
CA LEU A 66 -13.17 3.91 6.19
C LEU A 66 -13.75 2.49 6.34
N GLU A 67 -13.09 1.59 7.04
CA GLU A 67 -13.64 0.27 7.37
C GLU A 67 -14.80 0.36 8.39
N LEU A 68 -14.76 1.35 9.30
CA LEU A 68 -15.84 1.61 10.25
C LEU A 68 -17.03 2.35 9.62
N SER A 69 -16.82 2.99 8.46
CA SER A 69 -17.87 3.70 7.73
C SER A 69 -18.89 2.71 7.17
N GLY A 70 -20.12 2.72 7.71
CA GLY A 70 -21.22 1.86 7.27
C GLY A 70 -21.55 0.69 8.21
N ILE A 71 -20.83 0.52 9.31
CA ILE A 71 -21.20 -0.49 10.34
C ILE A 71 -22.51 -0.11 11.03
N GLY A 72 -22.80 1.19 11.16
CA GLY A 72 -23.99 1.69 11.86
C GLY A 72 -25.20 2.03 11.00
N THR A 73 -25.15 1.86 9.68
CA THR A 73 -26.19 2.37 8.75
C THR A 73 -27.55 1.68 8.84
N GLY A 74 -27.71 0.64 9.66
CA GLY A 74 -29.02 0.00 9.94
C GLY A 74 -29.33 -0.14 11.43
N LEU A 75 -28.54 0.50 12.32
CA LEU A 75 -28.74 0.37 13.77
C LEU A 75 -30.09 0.94 14.23
N TYR A 76 -30.60 1.94 13.52
CA TYR A 76 -31.85 2.63 13.82
C TYR A 76 -33.02 2.18 12.95
N ASP A 77 -32.87 1.17 12.08
CA ASP A 77 -33.95 0.72 11.17
C ASP A 77 -35.19 0.20 11.91
N LYS A 78 -35.01 -0.24 13.16
CA LYS A 78 -36.09 -0.72 14.05
C LYS A 78 -36.39 0.25 15.19
N PHE A 79 -35.75 1.42 15.20
CA PHE A 79 -35.90 2.40 16.27
C PHE A 79 -36.75 3.55 15.77
N ASP A 80 -37.98 3.64 16.29
CA ASP A 80 -38.89 4.72 15.95
C ASP A 80 -38.51 5.98 16.75
N LEU A 81 -37.78 6.87 16.08
CA LEU A 81 -37.36 8.15 16.65
C LEU A 81 -38.55 9.08 16.96
N GLU A 82 -39.70 8.90 16.31
CA GLU A 82 -40.87 9.74 16.55
C GLU A 82 -41.61 9.34 17.81
N GLU A 83 -41.66 8.05 18.15
CA GLU A 83 -42.24 7.59 19.42
C GLU A 83 -41.41 8.01 20.62
N GLU A 84 -40.09 7.83 20.57
CA GLU A 84 -39.18 8.23 21.65
C GLU A 84 -39.15 9.75 21.87
N ARG A 85 -39.33 10.56 20.81
CA ARG A 85 -39.43 12.02 20.97
C ARG A 85 -40.71 12.45 21.69
N LYS A 86 -41.78 11.66 21.61
CA LYS A 86 -43.03 11.96 22.31
C LYS A 86 -42.92 11.67 23.80
N SER A 87 -42.19 10.62 24.20
CA SER A 87 -42.02 10.25 25.62
C SER A 87 -41.16 11.24 26.43
N TRP A 88 -40.38 12.10 25.77
CA TRP A 88 -39.56 13.13 26.42
C TRP A 88 -40.31 14.47 26.59
N GLY A 89 -41.54 14.57 26.11
CA GLY A 89 -42.38 15.77 26.16
C GLY A 89 -43.49 15.75 27.22
N GLU A 90 -43.60 14.68 28.01
CA GLU A 90 -44.35 14.63 29.29
C GLU A 90 -43.43 14.94 30.48
#